data_AF-A0A530AFE9-F1
#
_entry.id   AF-A0A530AFE9-F1
#
_cell.length_a   1.000
_cell.length_b   1.000
_cell.length_c   1.000
_cell.angle_alpha   90.00
_cell.angle_beta   90.00
_cell.angle_gamma   90.00
#
_symmetry.space_group_name_H-M   'P 1'
#
loop_
_entity.id
_entity.type
_entity.pdbx_description
1 polymer ?
#
loop_
_entity_poly.entity_id
_entity_poly.type
_entity_poly.pdbx_seq_one_letter_code
_entity_poly.pdbx_strand_id
1 'polypeptide(L)'
;LEMFQLQVEIRDCEKRAYDLFLQNLIKGTSHLSLGQEAIAAAFGAAMQPGDKSFCTYRGHAHTLARGVSMEKMLGELMLRDIGLMRGKGGSMHLTSVEHGVMGSYAIIGGHLPIACGSAW
;
A
#
# COMPACT_ATOMS: atom_id res chain seq x y z
N LEU A 1 -2.83 7.74 -20.56
CA LEU A 1 -4.15 7.23 -20.08
C LEU A 1 -3.96 6.30 -18.89
N GLU A 2 -2.99 5.38 -18.92
CA GLU A 2 -2.69 4.42 -17.83
C GLU A 2 -2.52 5.06 -16.44
N MET A 3 -1.69 6.10 -16.30
CA MET A 3 -1.50 6.77 -15.00
C MET A 3 -2.79 7.39 -14.44
N PHE A 4 -3.72 7.81 -15.31
CA PHE A 4 -5.00 8.35 -14.86
C PHE A 4 -5.94 7.21 -14.40
N GLN A 5 -5.95 6.09 -15.13
CA GLN A 5 -6.70 4.90 -14.73
C GLN A 5 -6.24 4.39 -13.36
N LEU A 6 -4.92 4.29 -13.16
CA LEU A 6 -4.35 3.88 -11.87
C LEU A 6 -4.69 4.86 -10.74
N GLN A 7 -4.73 6.17 -10.99
CA GLN A 7 -5.19 7.15 -9.99
C GLN A 7 -6.64 6.92 -9.56
N VAL A 8 -7.53 6.63 -10.53
CA VAL A 8 -8.94 6.34 -10.25
C VAL A 8 -9.08 5.04 -9.47
N GLU A 9 -8.36 4.00 -9.88
CA GLU A 9 -8.33 2.71 -9.18
C GLU A 9 -7.86 2.83 -7.73
N ILE A 10 -6.76 3.54 -7.49
CA ILE A 10 -6.26 3.82 -6.14
C ILE A 10 -7.32 4.57 -5.34
N ARG A 11 -7.90 5.64 -5.91
CA ARG A 11 -8.93 6.45 -5.23
C ARG A 11 -10.14 5.61 -4.84
N ASP A 12 -10.62 4.76 -5.73
CA ASP A 12 -11.79 3.93 -5.47
C ASP A 12 -11.51 2.87 -4.42
N CYS A 13 -10.31 2.27 -4.44
CA CYS A 13 -9.88 1.34 -3.40
C CYS A 13 -9.77 2.02 -2.03
N GLU A 14 -9.20 3.22 -1.95
CA GLU A 14 -9.07 3.96 -0.70
C GLU A 14 -10.40 4.48 -0.17
N LYS A 15 -11.32 4.92 -1.05
CA LYS A 15 -12.71 5.21 -0.65
C LYS A 15 -13.40 3.97 -0.10
N ARG A 16 -13.19 2.81 -0.73
CA ARG A 16 -13.76 1.56 -0.23
C ARG A 16 -13.17 1.19 1.13
N ALA A 17 -11.87 1.37 1.34
CA ALA A 17 -11.23 1.21 2.64
C ALA A 17 -11.82 2.18 3.68
N TYR A 18 -12.11 3.43 3.30
CA TYR A 18 -12.78 4.39 4.17
C TYR A 18 -14.18 3.91 4.60
N ASP A 19 -15.00 3.45 3.65
CA ASP A 19 -16.34 2.95 3.96
C ASP A 19 -16.30 1.73 4.87
N LEU A 20 -15.39 0.79 4.62
CA LEU A 20 -15.18 -0.40 5.44
C LEU A 20 -14.69 -0.05 6.86
N PHE A 21 -13.88 1.00 6.99
CA PHE A 21 -13.48 1.54 8.28
C PHE A 21 -14.68 2.12 9.04
N LEU A 22 -15.54 2.91 8.39
CA LEU A 22 -16.78 3.43 9.00
C LEU A 22 -17.75 2.31 9.41
N GLN A 23 -17.75 1.20 8.67
CA GLN A 23 -18.51 -0.01 9.00
C GLN A 23 -17.87 -0.84 10.14
N ASN A 24 -16.76 -0.36 10.71
CA ASN A 24 -16.00 -1.06 11.75
C ASN A 24 -15.49 -2.45 11.31
N LEU A 25 -15.29 -2.65 10.00
CA LEU A 25 -14.75 -3.88 9.43
C LEU A 25 -13.23 -3.85 9.31
N ILE A 26 -12.65 -2.66 9.12
CA ILE A 26 -11.22 -2.40 9.27
C ILE A 26 -10.97 -1.97 10.71
N LYS A 27 -10.07 -2.66 11.40
CA LYS A 27 -9.74 -2.41 12.81
C LYS A 27 -8.47 -1.59 12.94
N GLY A 28 -8.37 -0.80 14.01
CA GLY A 28 -7.22 0.06 14.28
C GLY A 28 -7.28 1.37 13.50
N THR A 29 -6.14 1.94 13.16
CA THR A 29 -6.04 3.20 12.41
C THR A 29 -5.82 2.94 10.92
N SER A 30 -6.43 3.75 10.07
CA SER A 30 -6.19 3.74 8.64
C SER A 30 -5.72 5.11 8.17
N HIS A 31 -4.60 5.14 7.43
CA HIS A 31 -3.99 6.37 6.94
C HIS A 31 -4.06 6.42 5.41
N LEU A 32 -5.21 6.86 4.92
CA LEU A 32 -5.49 6.93 3.49
C LEU A 32 -4.71 8.05 2.81
N SER A 33 -4.36 7.87 1.54
CA SER A 33 -3.72 8.84 0.66
C SER A 33 -4.69 9.47 -0.35
N LEU A 34 -5.98 9.54 -0.02
CA LEU A 34 -6.99 10.23 -0.82
C LEU A 34 -6.54 11.68 -1.13
N GLY A 35 -6.50 12.03 -2.41
CA GLY A 35 -5.96 13.30 -2.91
C GLY A 35 -4.46 13.30 -3.23
N GLN A 36 -3.74 12.20 -3.00
CA GLN A 36 -2.30 12.03 -3.30
C GLN A 36 -2.04 10.92 -4.33
N GLU A 37 -3.07 10.45 -5.03
CA GLU A 37 -3.01 9.28 -5.90
C GLU A 37 -2.02 9.47 -7.06
N ALA A 38 -1.87 10.72 -7.54
CA ALA A 38 -0.94 11.08 -8.59
C ALA A 38 0.52 10.72 -8.24
N ILE A 39 0.90 10.85 -6.96
CA ILE A 39 2.26 10.53 -6.50
C ILE A 39 2.50 9.02 -6.62
N ALA A 40 1.55 8.21 -6.15
CA ALA A 40 1.65 6.76 -6.22
C ALA A 40 1.61 6.25 -7.67
N ALA A 41 0.79 6.83 -8.53
CA ALA A 41 0.71 6.44 -9.93
C ALA A 41 2.00 6.79 -10.70
N ALA A 42 2.55 8.00 -10.49
CA ALA A 42 3.84 8.38 -11.09
C ALA A 42 4.99 7.53 -10.56
N PHE A 43 4.98 7.24 -9.25
CA PHE A 43 5.90 6.29 -8.64
C PHE A 43 5.83 4.92 -9.32
N GLY A 44 4.64 4.32 -9.42
CA GLY A 44 4.46 3.00 -10.04
C GLY A 44 4.97 2.97 -11.49
N ALA A 45 4.68 4.02 -12.27
CA ALA A 45 5.11 4.13 -13.66
C ALA A 45 6.64 4.29 -13.82
N ALA A 46 7.33 4.86 -12.83
CA ALA A 46 8.78 5.07 -12.89
C ALA A 46 9.60 3.85 -12.43
N MET A 47 8.98 2.91 -11.73
CA MET A 47 9.67 1.76 -11.15
C MET A 47 9.99 0.68 -12.18
N GLN A 48 11.13 0.04 -12.04
CA GLN A 48 11.58 -1.04 -12.92
C GLN A 48 11.40 -2.43 -12.28
N PRO A 49 11.41 -3.51 -13.10
CA PRO A 49 11.50 -4.86 -12.58
C PRO A 49 12.73 -5.02 -11.68
N GLY A 50 12.54 -5.57 -10.47
CA GLY A 50 13.61 -5.75 -9.47
C GLY A 50 13.73 -4.63 -8.44
N ASP A 51 13.14 -3.46 -8.70
CA ASP A 51 13.16 -2.36 -7.73
C ASP A 51 12.37 -2.70 -6.47
N LYS A 52 12.90 -2.26 -5.33
CA LYS A 52 12.29 -2.43 -4.00
C LYS A 52 11.70 -1.11 -3.53
N SER A 53 10.54 -1.19 -2.87
CA SER A 53 9.77 -0.07 -2.35
C SER A 53 9.69 -0.18 -0.84
N PHE A 54 9.97 0.93 -0.16
CA PHE A 54 9.89 1.04 1.29
C PHE A 54 8.99 2.23 1.61
N CYS A 55 7.76 1.95 2.05
CA CYS A 55 6.70 2.95 2.13
C CYS A 55 6.57 3.53 3.54
N THR A 56 6.03 4.74 3.62
CA THR A 56 5.56 5.29 4.90
C THR A 56 4.31 4.56 5.38
N TYR A 57 3.72 5.00 6.49
CA TYR A 57 2.44 4.53 7.01
C TYR A 57 1.26 4.75 6.04
N ARG A 58 1.41 5.60 4.99
CA ARG A 58 0.44 5.77 3.88
C ARG A 58 0.78 4.88 2.68
N GLY A 59 1.11 3.62 2.94
CA GLY A 59 1.63 2.71 1.92
C GLY A 59 0.60 2.12 0.96
N HIS A 60 -0.70 2.35 1.16
CA HIS A 60 -1.77 1.65 0.41
C HIS A 60 -1.69 1.92 -1.08
N ALA A 61 -1.69 3.20 -1.48
CA ALA A 61 -1.61 3.60 -2.87
C ALA A 61 -0.33 3.12 -3.55
N HIS A 62 0.82 3.23 -2.87
CA HIS A 62 2.09 2.73 -3.39
C HIS A 62 2.11 1.21 -3.54
N THR A 63 1.46 0.49 -2.63
CA THR A 63 1.34 -0.98 -2.71
C THR A 63 0.49 -1.39 -3.92
N LEU A 64 -0.66 -0.72 -4.13
CA LEU A 64 -1.50 -0.93 -5.31
C LEU A 64 -0.77 -0.57 -6.61
N ALA A 65 -0.05 0.56 -6.63
CA ALA A 65 0.72 1.01 -7.79
C ALA A 65 1.87 0.05 -8.19
N ARG A 66 2.29 -0.84 -7.28
CA ARG A 66 3.24 -1.92 -7.56
C ARG A 66 2.57 -3.18 -8.15
N GLY A 67 1.27 -3.14 -8.40
CA GLY A 67 0.50 -4.23 -9.03
C GLY A 67 -0.19 -5.18 -8.05
N VAL A 68 -0.15 -4.88 -6.74
CA VAL A 68 -0.87 -5.69 -5.75
C VAL A 68 -2.37 -5.57 -5.96
N SER A 69 -3.09 -6.70 -5.90
CA SER A 69 -4.54 -6.70 -6.09
C SER A 69 -5.27 -5.95 -4.97
N MET A 70 -6.33 -5.22 -5.34
CA MET A 70 -7.21 -4.54 -4.38
C MET A 70 -7.84 -5.50 -3.38
N GLU A 71 -8.20 -6.72 -3.81
CA GLU A 71 -8.79 -7.75 -2.95
C GLU A 71 -7.83 -8.16 -1.83
N LYS A 72 -6.57 -8.48 -2.15
CA LYS A 72 -5.58 -8.85 -1.14
C LYS A 72 -5.26 -7.67 -0.21
N MET A 73 -5.20 -6.45 -0.74
CA MET A 73 -4.96 -5.26 0.08
C MET A 73 -6.12 -5.02 1.06
N LEU A 74 -7.36 -4.96 0.57
CA LEU A 74 -8.54 -4.79 1.43
C LEU A 74 -8.71 -5.96 2.42
N GLY A 75 -8.41 -7.19 2.00
CA GLY A 75 -8.37 -8.36 2.86
C GLY A 75 -7.36 -8.21 4.01
N GLU A 76 -6.18 -7.66 3.73
CA GLU A 76 -5.16 -7.39 4.75
C GLU A 76 -5.63 -6.32 5.74
N LEU A 77 -6.19 -5.21 5.24
CA LEU A 77 -6.76 -4.13 6.06
C LEU A 77 -7.88 -4.63 6.99
N MET A 78 -8.68 -5.59 6.52
CA MET A 78 -9.75 -6.23 7.28
C MET A 78 -9.30 -7.42 8.15
N LEU A 79 -7.99 -7.65 8.24
CA LEU A 79 -7.38 -8.75 9.01
C LEU A 79 -7.89 -10.15 8.59
N ARG A 80 -8.04 -10.37 7.28
CA ARG A 80 -8.53 -11.63 6.69
C ARG A 80 -7.38 -12.48 6.17
N ASP A 81 -7.58 -13.80 6.13
CA ASP A 81 -6.55 -14.77 5.68
C ASP A 81 -6.16 -14.59 4.20
N ILE A 82 -7.07 -14.05 3.36
CA ILE A 82 -6.79 -13.68 1.97
C ILE A 82 -5.83 -12.48 1.84
N GLY A 83 -5.59 -11.75 2.93
CA GLY A 83 -4.70 -10.60 2.97
C GLY A 83 -3.26 -10.94 2.56
N LEU A 84 -2.51 -9.91 2.13
CA LEU A 84 -1.11 -10.03 1.70
C LEU A 84 -0.23 -10.80 2.69
N MET A 85 -0.45 -10.58 3.98
CA MET A 85 0.27 -11.18 5.09
C MET A 85 -0.67 -11.99 5.99
N ARG A 86 -1.77 -12.50 5.43
CA ARG A 86 -2.82 -13.25 6.12
C ARG A 86 -3.45 -12.45 7.27
N GLY A 87 -3.59 -11.14 7.10
CA GLY A 87 -4.25 -10.25 8.04
C GLY A 87 -3.42 -9.88 9.27
N LYS A 88 -2.11 -10.15 9.29
CA LYS A 88 -1.24 -9.83 10.43
C LYS A 88 -0.68 -8.41 10.39
N GLY A 89 -0.47 -7.86 9.21
CA GLY A 89 0.13 -6.55 9.01
C GLY A 89 -0.88 -5.42 9.10
N GLY A 90 -2.12 -5.67 8.69
CA GLY A 90 -3.17 -4.66 8.69
C GLY A 90 -2.82 -3.43 7.85
N SER A 91 -3.35 -2.28 8.23
CA SER A 91 -3.23 -1.03 7.45
C SER A 91 -1.80 -0.48 7.36
N MET A 92 -0.92 -0.74 8.34
CA MET A 92 0.38 -0.06 8.46
C MET A 92 1.60 -0.94 8.19
N HIS A 93 1.42 -2.22 7.86
CA HIS A 93 2.53 -3.16 7.59
C HIS A 93 2.32 -4.00 6.31
N LEU A 94 1.75 -3.37 5.28
CA LEU A 94 1.55 -4.00 3.97
C LEU A 94 2.89 -4.39 3.37
N THR A 95 3.04 -5.67 3.05
CA THR A 95 4.28 -6.23 2.48
C THR A 95 3.90 -7.18 1.35
N SER A 96 4.67 -7.15 0.27
CA SER A 96 4.52 -8.06 -0.87
C SER A 96 5.86 -8.16 -1.59
N VAL A 97 6.67 -9.15 -1.21
CA VAL A 97 8.01 -9.37 -1.76
C VAL A 97 7.96 -9.62 -3.27
N GLU A 98 6.93 -10.35 -3.71
CA GLU A 98 6.65 -10.61 -5.13
C GLU A 98 6.54 -9.33 -5.96
N HIS A 99 5.97 -8.26 -5.39
CA HIS A 99 5.77 -6.97 -6.07
C HIS A 99 6.84 -5.94 -5.69
N GLY A 100 7.90 -6.37 -5.00
CA GLY A 100 8.96 -5.49 -4.49
C GLY A 100 8.49 -4.51 -3.40
N VAL A 101 7.36 -4.75 -2.74
CA VAL A 101 6.87 -3.94 -1.61
C VAL A 101 7.45 -4.51 -0.32
N MET A 102 8.50 -3.88 0.20
CA MET A 102 9.28 -4.39 1.34
C MET A 102 8.74 -3.93 2.70
N GLY A 103 7.55 -3.31 2.71
CA GLY A 103 6.85 -2.90 3.91
C GLY A 103 6.32 -1.47 3.82
N SER A 104 5.16 -1.24 4.43
CA SER A 104 4.81 0.04 5.01
C SER A 104 5.23 0.09 6.49
N TYR A 105 5.63 1.28 6.95
CA TYR A 105 6.26 1.44 8.25
C TYR A 105 5.50 2.45 9.11
N ALA A 106 4.97 1.97 10.24
CA ALA A 106 4.29 2.79 11.24
C ALA A 106 5.25 3.75 11.97
N ILE A 107 6.50 3.32 12.19
CA ILE A 107 7.54 4.17 12.77
C ILE A 107 8.07 5.12 11.69
N ILE A 108 7.79 6.41 11.86
CA ILE A 108 8.20 7.46 10.94
C ILE A 108 9.72 7.48 10.83
N GLY A 109 10.23 7.44 9.59
CA GLY A 109 11.66 7.41 9.30
C GLY A 109 12.36 6.06 9.44
N GLY A 110 11.72 5.05 10.06
CA GLY A 110 12.35 3.73 10.30
C GLY A 110 12.69 2.95 9.02
N HIS A 111 11.99 3.23 7.92
CA HIS A 111 12.22 2.60 6.61
C HIS A 111 13.46 3.13 5.88
N LEU A 112 13.89 4.36 6.16
CA LEU A 112 14.99 5.02 5.45
C LEU A 112 16.34 4.27 5.59
N PRO A 113 16.82 3.89 6.80
CA PRO A 113 18.06 3.14 6.91
C PRO A 113 17.96 1.74 6.29
N ILE A 114 16.78 1.11 6.34
CA ILE A 114 16.55 -0.21 5.73
C ILE A 114 16.61 -0.11 4.20
N ALA A 115 15.99 0.91 3.62
CA ALA A 115 16.05 1.15 2.18
C ALA A 115 17.50 1.41 1.72
N CYS A 116 18.24 2.25 2.46
CA CYS A 116 19.65 2.51 2.19
C CYS A 116 20.50 1.23 2.27
N GLY A 117 20.33 0.44 3.33
CA GLY A 117 21.03 -0.83 3.49
C GLY A 117 20.64 -1.88 2.45
N SER A 118 19.42 -1.87 1.93
CA SER A 118 18.99 -2.78 0.86
C SER A 118 19.50 -2.39 -0.52
N ALA A 119 19.99 -1.16 -0.70
CA ALA A 119 20.56 -0.66 -1.95
C ALA A 119 22.08 -0.85 -2.05
N TRP A 120 22.73 -1.11 -0.91
CA TRP A 120 24.16 -1.40 -0.81
C TRP A 120 24.44 -2.87 -1.14
#